data_AF-A0A061IZZ5-F1
#
_entry.id   AF-A0A061IZZ5-F1
#
_cell.length_a   1.000
_cell.length_b   1.000
_cell.length_c   1.000
_cell.angle_alpha   90.00
_cell.angle_beta   90.00
_cell.angle_gamma   90.00
#
_symmetry.space_group_name_H-M   'P 1'
#
loop_
_entity.id
_entity.type
_entity.pdbx_description
1 polymer ?
#
loop_
_entity_poly.entity_id
_entity_poly.type
_entity_poly.pdbx_seq_one_letter_code
_entity_poly.pdbx_strand_id
1 'polypeptide(L)'
;MALEDEKKAEEILKKLDAGAIVLSRSLLYAKEATKEAEDALRECLAAERAAEAAEGETHKVVYGLLNLTMDRWKEPKDGNMLKQAADQTALAVQKADEAERYSDEAAAAAEKTHAAAGRAATAQSLAHDVVVTATALLRKREDEEKRRQAKERADAEAAKQAAVAEVMEKFSVKQADQNASSDSKAAGASAPGKGAGNSNTKQGRNAADGSGISLSSRASLLLTAAVAFIGCFCLC
;
A
#
# COMPACT_ATOMS: atom_id res chain seq x y z
N MET A 1 3.31 -0.45 8.35
CA MET A 1 3.24 -0.20 6.89
C MET A 1 1.86 0.30 6.49
N ALA A 2 0.77 -0.44 6.69
CA ALA A 2 -0.59 -0.03 6.29
C ALA A 2 -1.06 1.35 6.82
N LEU A 3 -0.78 1.67 8.09
CA LEU A 3 -1.11 2.95 8.72
C LEU A 3 -0.36 4.15 8.11
N GLU A 4 0.84 3.92 7.55
CA GLU A 4 1.58 4.97 6.84
C GLU A 4 1.05 5.19 5.44
N ASP A 5 0.65 4.11 4.77
CA ASP A 5 0.10 4.17 3.41
C ASP A 5 -1.26 4.88 3.43
N GLU A 6 -2.11 4.64 4.42
CA GLU A 6 -3.37 5.38 4.61
C GLU A 6 -3.15 6.87 4.84
N LYS A 7 -2.21 7.26 5.71
CA LYS A 7 -1.92 8.68 5.98
C LYS A 7 -1.37 9.39 4.75
N LYS A 8 -0.46 8.74 4.02
CA LYS A 8 0.08 9.27 2.75
C LYS A 8 -1.03 9.41 1.71
N ALA A 9 -1.94 8.45 1.63
CA ALA A 9 -3.08 8.51 0.73
C ALA A 9 -3.97 9.72 1.04
N GLU A 10 -4.30 9.98 2.31
CA GLU A 10 -5.10 11.14 2.72
C GLU A 10 -4.43 12.48 2.39
N GLU A 11 -3.12 12.61 2.60
CA GLU A 11 -2.39 13.83 2.27
C GLU A 11 -2.32 14.08 0.76
N ILE A 12 -2.16 13.02 -0.04
CA ILE A 12 -2.13 13.10 -1.50
C ILE A 12 -3.50 13.47 -2.05
N LEU A 13 -4.58 12.92 -1.46
CA LEU A 13 -5.94 13.20 -1.89
C LEU A 13 -6.40 14.63 -1.62
N LYS A 14 -5.93 15.25 -0.54
CA LYS A 14 -6.16 16.69 -0.29
C LYS A 14 -5.62 17.59 -1.40
N LYS A 15 -4.64 17.13 -2.18
CA LYS A 15 -4.02 17.88 -3.28
C LYS A 15 -4.66 17.62 -4.65
N LEU A 16 -5.55 16.62 -4.76
CA LEU A 16 -6.20 16.24 -6.01
C LEU A 16 -7.68 16.64 -5.96
N ASP A 17 -8.21 17.21 -7.05
CA ASP A 17 -9.63 17.55 -7.18
C ASP A 17 -10.42 16.39 -7.81
N ALA A 18 -11.77 16.39 -7.72
CA ALA A 18 -12.80 15.44 -8.25
C ALA A 18 -12.50 13.92 -8.26
N GLY A 19 -11.38 13.47 -8.84
CA GLY A 19 -10.85 12.10 -8.72
C GLY A 19 -10.45 11.72 -7.29
N ALA A 20 -10.25 12.69 -6.40
CA ALA A 20 -10.02 12.43 -4.98
C ALA A 20 -11.24 11.85 -4.24
N ILE A 21 -12.46 12.04 -4.74
CA ILE A 21 -13.68 11.55 -4.07
C ILE A 21 -13.77 10.03 -4.13
N VAL A 22 -13.47 9.43 -5.28
CA VAL A 22 -13.49 7.97 -5.47
C VAL A 22 -12.38 7.30 -4.66
N LEU A 23 -11.18 7.87 -4.72
CA LEU A 23 -10.01 7.40 -3.98
C LEU A 23 -10.18 7.58 -2.45
N SER A 24 -10.88 8.63 -2.01
CA SER A 24 -11.25 8.85 -0.60
C SER A 24 -12.24 7.82 -0.09
N ARG A 25 -13.23 7.42 -0.91
CA ARG A 25 -14.15 6.32 -0.56
C ARG A 25 -13.40 4.99 -0.41
N SER A 26 -12.48 4.67 -1.31
CA SER A 26 -11.68 3.45 -1.21
C SER A 26 -10.84 3.38 0.06
N LEU A 27 -10.30 4.51 0.53
CA LEU A 27 -9.61 4.58 1.83
C LEU A 27 -10.55 4.40 3.01
N LEU A 28 -11.75 4.99 2.96
CA LEU A 28 -12.75 4.78 4.02
C LEU A 28 -13.11 3.30 4.16
N TYR A 29 -13.30 2.60 3.04
CA TYR A 29 -13.54 1.16 3.05
C TYR A 29 -12.35 0.37 3.61
N ALA A 30 -11.11 0.79 3.34
CA ALA A 30 -9.92 0.16 3.93
C ALA A 30 -9.85 0.35 5.45
N LYS A 31 -10.19 1.53 5.95
CA LYS A 31 -10.27 1.83 7.39
C LYS A 31 -11.37 1.03 8.08
N GLU A 32 -12.53 0.91 7.45
CA GLU A 32 -13.64 0.12 8.00
C GLU A 32 -13.30 -1.37 8.04
N ALA A 33 -12.71 -1.91 6.96
CA ALA A 33 -12.33 -3.32 6.89
C ALA A 33 -11.19 -3.67 7.86
N THR A 34 -10.22 -2.78 8.07
CA THR A 34 -9.16 -2.98 9.06
C THR A 34 -9.71 -2.97 10.48
N LYS A 35 -10.62 -2.05 10.80
CA LYS A 35 -11.31 -2.03 12.10
C LYS A 35 -12.15 -3.28 12.33
N GLU A 36 -12.88 -3.75 11.33
CA GLU A 36 -13.64 -5.00 11.40
C GLU A 36 -12.73 -6.21 11.69
N ALA A 37 -11.56 -6.27 11.06
CA ALA A 37 -10.58 -7.32 11.32
C ALA A 37 -9.98 -7.23 12.74
N GLU A 38 -9.70 -6.03 13.26
CA GLU A 38 -9.23 -5.84 14.64
C GLU A 38 -10.27 -6.24 15.68
N ASP A 39 -11.54 -5.90 15.44
CA ASP A 39 -12.64 -6.29 16.33
C ASP A 39 -12.87 -7.80 16.30
N ALA A 40 -12.84 -8.44 15.12
CA ALA A 40 -12.92 -9.89 14.98
C ALA A 40 -11.75 -10.61 15.67
N LEU A 41 -10.51 -10.09 15.53
CA LEU A 41 -9.35 -10.62 16.24
C LEU A 41 -9.53 -10.57 17.76
N ARG A 42 -10.10 -9.47 18.29
CA ARG A 42 -10.36 -9.33 19.72
C ARG A 42 -11.38 -10.36 20.21
N GLU A 43 -12.42 -10.62 19.43
CA GLU A 43 -13.41 -11.68 19.73
C GLU A 43 -12.77 -13.07 19.69
N CYS A 44 -11.91 -13.35 18.70
CA CYS A 44 -11.19 -14.62 18.60
C CYS A 44 -10.28 -14.87 19.81
N LEU A 45 -9.48 -13.87 20.22
CA LEU A 45 -8.62 -13.98 21.40
C LEU A 45 -9.40 -14.16 22.69
N ALA A 46 -10.61 -13.58 22.78
CA ALA A 46 -11.47 -13.77 23.94
C ALA A 46 -12.03 -15.20 23.98
N ALA A 47 -12.45 -15.74 22.83
CA ALA A 47 -12.94 -17.11 22.71
C ALA A 47 -11.83 -18.15 22.97
N GLU A 48 -10.63 -17.93 22.45
CA GLU A 48 -9.45 -18.78 22.69
C GLU A 48 -9.12 -18.84 24.19
N ARG A 49 -9.08 -17.70 24.90
CA ARG A 49 -8.85 -17.68 26.35
C ARG A 49 -9.94 -18.41 27.14
N ALA A 50 -11.19 -18.35 26.68
CA ALA A 50 -12.29 -19.07 27.31
C ALA A 50 -12.13 -20.59 27.10
N ALA A 51 -11.73 -21.01 25.90
CA ALA A 51 -11.41 -22.40 25.60
C ALA A 51 -10.23 -22.91 26.44
N GLU A 52 -9.11 -22.18 26.48
CA GLU A 52 -7.95 -22.53 27.32
C GLU A 52 -8.32 -22.64 28.81
N ALA A 53 -9.15 -21.74 29.33
CA ALA A 53 -9.61 -21.80 30.70
C ALA A 53 -10.47 -23.05 30.96
N ALA A 54 -11.37 -23.40 30.03
CA ALA A 54 -12.20 -24.60 30.14
C ALA A 54 -11.38 -25.90 30.04
N GLU A 55 -10.38 -25.93 29.15
CA GLU A 55 -9.40 -27.04 29.09
C GLU A 55 -8.61 -27.16 30.39
N GLY A 56 -8.18 -26.03 30.97
CA GLY A 56 -7.49 -26.00 32.26
C GLY A 56 -8.31 -26.59 33.41
N GLU A 57 -9.61 -26.27 33.46
CA GLU A 57 -10.53 -26.87 34.44
C GLU A 57 -10.74 -28.37 34.18
N THR A 58 -10.85 -28.79 32.92
CA THR A 58 -10.96 -30.21 32.55
C THR A 58 -9.72 -30.98 33.02
N HIS A 59 -8.52 -30.45 32.78
CA HIS A 59 -7.27 -31.05 33.25
C HIS A 59 -7.21 -31.19 34.78
N LYS A 60 -7.69 -30.18 35.53
CA LYS A 60 -7.73 -30.26 37.00
C LYS A 60 -8.63 -31.39 37.48
N VAL A 61 -9.80 -31.57 36.87
CA VAL A 61 -10.75 -32.64 37.24
C VAL A 61 -10.20 -34.02 36.88
N VAL A 62 -9.61 -34.18 35.68
CA VAL A 62 -8.97 -35.44 35.26
C VAL A 62 -7.80 -35.79 36.18
N TYR A 63 -6.99 -34.81 36.58
CA TYR A 63 -5.90 -35.03 37.53
C TYR A 63 -6.40 -35.42 38.93
N GLY A 64 -7.51 -34.82 39.39
CA GLY A 64 -8.19 -35.23 40.62
C GLY A 64 -8.65 -36.68 40.58
N LEU A 65 -9.24 -37.10 39.46
CA LEU A 65 -9.67 -38.48 39.24
C LEU A 65 -8.47 -39.44 39.23
N LEU A 66 -7.37 -39.05 38.57
CA LEU A 66 -6.14 -39.84 38.54
C LEU A 66 -5.58 -40.04 39.95
N ASN A 67 -5.54 -39.00 40.78
CA ASN A 67 -5.09 -39.11 42.16
C ASN A 67 -5.98 -40.06 42.99
N LEU A 68 -7.31 -39.94 42.87
CA LEU A 68 -8.25 -40.88 43.52
C LEU A 68 -7.99 -42.33 43.10
N THR A 69 -7.72 -42.56 41.81
CA THR A 69 -7.42 -43.91 41.32
C THR A 69 -6.07 -44.40 41.80
N MET A 70 -5.01 -43.58 41.83
CA MET A 70 -3.69 -43.96 42.35
C MET A 70 -3.70 -44.26 43.84
N ASP A 71 -4.42 -43.48 44.65
CA ASP A 71 -4.49 -43.68 46.10
C ASP A 71 -5.20 -44.99 46.45
N ARG A 72 -6.18 -45.41 45.63
CA ARG A 72 -6.83 -46.72 45.74
C ARG A 72 -5.87 -47.91 45.62
N TRP A 73 -4.77 -47.77 44.87
CA TRP A 73 -3.74 -48.81 44.74
C TRP A 73 -2.75 -48.84 45.91
N LYS A 74 -2.64 -47.75 46.67
CA LYS A 74 -1.69 -47.65 47.80
C LYS A 74 -2.29 -48.10 49.12
N GLU A 75 -3.53 -47.72 49.41
CA GLU A 75 -4.29 -48.18 50.57
C GLU A 75 -5.78 -48.25 50.20
N PRO A 76 -6.46 -49.40 50.33
CA PRO A 76 -7.90 -49.45 50.10
C PRO A 76 -8.63 -48.75 51.26
N LYS A 77 -8.76 -47.42 51.18
CA LYS A 77 -9.64 -46.64 52.06
C LYS A 77 -11.10 -46.82 51.63
N ASP A 78 -11.95 -47.01 52.64
CA ASP A 78 -13.42 -47.01 52.71
C ASP A 78 -14.25 -47.20 51.43
N GLY A 79 -15.37 -47.94 51.55
CA GLY A 79 -16.30 -48.29 50.46
C GLY A 79 -16.93 -47.13 49.66
N ASN A 80 -16.59 -45.87 49.94
CA ASN A 80 -17.08 -44.67 49.27
C ASN A 80 -16.18 -44.18 48.10
N MET A 81 -14.97 -44.75 47.93
CA MET A 81 -14.04 -44.37 46.84
C MET A 81 -14.64 -44.54 45.43
N LEU A 82 -15.42 -45.61 45.21
CA LEU A 82 -16.09 -45.85 43.92
C LEU A 82 -17.13 -44.78 43.60
N LYS A 83 -17.85 -44.30 44.62
CA LYS A 83 -18.82 -43.22 44.45
C LYS A 83 -18.13 -41.90 44.13
N GLN A 84 -17.05 -41.57 44.85
CA GLN A 84 -16.25 -40.37 44.56
C GLN A 84 -15.61 -40.42 43.16
N ALA A 85 -15.12 -41.57 42.72
CA ALA A 85 -14.59 -41.74 41.38
C ALA A 85 -15.70 -41.59 40.31
N ALA A 86 -16.90 -42.12 40.55
CA ALA A 86 -18.04 -41.94 39.67
C ALA A 86 -18.47 -40.46 39.57
N ASP A 87 -18.55 -39.77 40.70
CA ASP A 87 -18.89 -38.34 40.76
C ASP A 87 -17.83 -37.47 40.05
N GLN A 88 -16.54 -37.77 40.23
CA GLN A 88 -15.46 -37.07 39.52
C GLN A 88 -15.40 -37.41 38.03
N THR A 89 -15.75 -38.63 37.64
CA THR A 89 -15.86 -39.01 36.23
C THR A 89 -17.01 -38.26 35.56
N ALA A 90 -18.17 -38.18 36.21
CA ALA A 90 -19.30 -37.39 35.72
C ALA A 90 -18.94 -35.90 35.58
N LEU A 91 -18.22 -35.35 36.56
CA LEU A 91 -17.71 -33.97 36.50
C LEU A 91 -16.68 -33.78 35.38
N ALA A 92 -15.80 -34.76 35.16
CA ALA A 92 -14.79 -34.70 34.09
C ALA A 92 -15.46 -34.69 32.71
N VAL A 93 -16.47 -35.53 32.49
CA VAL A 93 -17.26 -35.56 31.25
C VAL A 93 -17.97 -34.22 31.05
N GLN A 94 -18.65 -33.70 32.08
CA GLN A 94 -19.30 -32.39 31.98
C GLN A 94 -18.31 -31.27 31.61
N LYS A 95 -17.11 -31.27 32.20
CA LYS A 95 -16.10 -30.26 31.93
C LYS A 95 -15.48 -30.41 30.53
N ALA A 96 -15.32 -31.65 30.07
CA ALA A 96 -14.89 -31.94 28.71
C ALA A 96 -15.92 -31.44 27.68
N ASP A 97 -17.22 -31.68 27.91
CA ASP A 97 -18.30 -31.18 27.04
C ASP A 97 -18.33 -29.64 27.03
N GLU A 98 -18.10 -28.99 28.19
CA GLU A 98 -17.97 -27.53 28.27
C GLU A 98 -16.75 -27.03 27.48
N ALA A 99 -15.60 -27.70 27.56
CA ALA A 99 -14.39 -27.35 26.83
C ALA A 99 -14.55 -27.54 25.32
N GLU A 100 -15.19 -28.62 24.87
CA GLU A 100 -15.52 -28.85 23.46
C GLU A 100 -16.38 -27.71 22.91
N ARG A 101 -17.41 -27.29 23.66
CA ARG A 101 -18.26 -26.16 23.26
C ARG A 101 -17.48 -24.86 23.10
N TYR A 102 -16.57 -24.53 24.03
CA TYR A 102 -15.74 -23.33 23.90
C TYR A 102 -14.70 -23.45 22.78
N SER A 103 -14.21 -24.65 22.49
CA SER A 103 -13.35 -24.92 21.34
C SER A 103 -14.06 -24.65 20.02
N ASP A 104 -15.32 -25.09 19.88
CA ASP A 104 -16.16 -24.79 18.71
C ASP A 104 -16.44 -23.29 18.57
N GLU A 105 -16.73 -22.60 19.68
CA GLU A 105 -16.91 -21.14 19.71
C GLU A 105 -15.63 -20.40 19.26
N ALA A 106 -14.46 -20.86 19.70
CA ALA A 106 -13.16 -20.33 19.29
C ALA A 106 -12.87 -20.60 17.81
N ALA A 107 -13.16 -21.79 17.31
CA ALA A 107 -13.01 -22.14 15.90
C ALA A 107 -13.90 -21.25 15.01
N ALA A 108 -15.16 -21.05 15.38
CA ALA A 108 -16.07 -20.17 14.67
C ALA A 108 -15.61 -18.69 14.68
N ALA A 109 -15.03 -18.23 15.79
CA ALA A 109 -14.45 -16.89 15.90
C ALA A 109 -13.17 -16.74 15.04
N ALA A 110 -12.35 -17.78 14.96
CA ALA A 110 -11.17 -17.82 14.11
C ALA A 110 -11.54 -17.75 12.61
N GLU A 111 -12.56 -18.49 12.18
CA GLU A 111 -13.06 -18.42 10.79
C GLU A 111 -13.54 -17.00 10.41
N LYS A 112 -14.31 -16.36 11.31
CA LYS A 112 -14.76 -14.97 11.12
C LYS A 112 -13.57 -14.02 11.02
N THR A 113 -12.57 -14.20 11.88
CA THR A 113 -11.35 -13.40 11.88
C THR A 113 -10.57 -13.58 10.59
N HIS A 114 -10.43 -14.81 10.10
CA HIS A 114 -9.77 -15.08 8.83
C HIS A 114 -10.51 -14.41 7.66
N ALA A 115 -11.85 -14.48 7.64
CA ALA A 115 -12.66 -13.81 6.62
C ALA A 115 -12.52 -12.28 6.69
N ALA A 116 -12.53 -11.69 7.89
CA ALA A 116 -12.36 -10.25 8.09
C ALA A 116 -10.94 -9.80 7.73
N ALA A 117 -9.91 -10.56 8.10
CA ALA A 117 -8.53 -10.31 7.70
C ALA A 117 -8.35 -10.38 6.18
N GLY A 118 -9.00 -11.34 5.51
CA GLY A 118 -9.04 -11.40 4.05
C GLY A 118 -9.63 -10.13 3.42
N ARG A 119 -10.77 -9.64 3.94
CA ARG A 119 -11.36 -8.37 3.50
C ARG A 119 -10.40 -7.19 3.74
N ALA A 120 -9.82 -7.09 4.92
CA ALA A 120 -8.85 -6.04 5.25
C ALA A 120 -7.64 -6.05 4.32
N ALA A 121 -7.08 -7.23 4.00
CA ALA A 121 -5.97 -7.37 3.06
C ALA A 121 -6.34 -6.88 1.65
N THR A 122 -7.53 -7.25 1.15
CA THR A 122 -8.00 -6.76 -0.15
C THR A 122 -8.19 -5.24 -0.17
N ALA A 123 -8.74 -4.69 0.91
CA ALA A 123 -8.97 -3.25 1.02
C ALA A 123 -7.67 -2.47 1.16
N GLN A 124 -6.67 -3.02 1.86
CA GLN A 124 -5.32 -2.45 1.93
C GLN A 124 -4.61 -2.46 0.58
N SER A 125 -4.73 -3.54 -0.20
CA SER A 125 -4.19 -3.58 -1.58
C SER A 125 -4.82 -2.48 -2.42
N LEU A 126 -6.14 -2.28 -2.31
CA LEU A 126 -6.84 -1.22 -3.01
C LEU A 126 -6.37 0.18 -2.55
N ALA A 127 -6.17 0.38 -1.24
CA ALA A 127 -5.63 1.62 -0.70
C ALA A 127 -4.21 1.91 -1.22
N HIS A 128 -3.36 0.89 -1.36
CA HIS A 128 -2.04 1.04 -1.95
C HIS A 128 -2.13 1.44 -3.45
N ASP A 129 -3.01 0.81 -4.22
CA ASP A 129 -3.22 1.18 -5.63
C ASP A 129 -3.73 2.62 -5.78
N VAL A 130 -4.57 3.06 -4.85
CA VAL A 130 -5.02 4.45 -4.72
C VAL A 130 -3.84 5.39 -4.49
N VAL A 131 -2.93 5.08 -3.56
CA VAL A 131 -1.72 5.88 -3.30
C VAL A 131 -0.83 5.98 -4.54
N VAL A 132 -0.57 4.85 -5.20
CA VAL A 132 0.28 4.79 -6.40
C VAL A 132 -0.32 5.64 -7.51
N THR A 133 -1.62 5.47 -7.76
CA THR A 133 -2.35 6.21 -8.81
C THR A 133 -2.36 7.70 -8.50
N ALA A 134 -2.65 8.08 -7.26
CA ALA A 134 -2.72 9.46 -6.85
C ALA A 134 -1.34 10.15 -6.90
N THR A 135 -0.27 9.44 -6.52
CA THR A 135 1.11 9.92 -6.68
C THR A 135 1.48 10.14 -8.15
N ALA A 136 1.07 9.23 -9.04
CA ALA A 136 1.29 9.37 -10.48
C ALA A 136 0.54 10.58 -11.07
N LEU A 137 -0.68 10.84 -10.61
CA LEU A 137 -1.46 12.02 -11.01
C LEU A 137 -0.82 13.33 -10.54
N LEU A 138 -0.30 13.38 -9.31
CA LEU A 138 0.42 14.55 -8.81
C LEU A 138 1.65 14.86 -9.66
N ARG A 139 2.49 13.84 -9.95
CA ARG A 139 3.66 14.03 -10.82
C ARG A 139 3.29 14.55 -12.21
N LYS A 140 2.23 14.01 -12.81
CA LYS A 140 1.73 14.51 -14.10
C LYS A 140 1.32 15.98 -14.05
N ARG A 141 0.65 16.41 -12.98
CA ARG A 141 0.27 17.83 -12.81
C ARG A 141 1.50 18.72 -12.63
N GLU A 142 2.45 18.31 -11.80
CA GLU A 142 3.71 19.05 -11.60
C GLU A 142 4.50 19.20 -12.91
N ASP A 143 4.55 18.15 -13.73
CA ASP A 143 5.24 18.18 -15.02
C ASP A 143 4.51 19.05 -16.05
N GLU A 144 3.18 18.99 -16.10
CA GLU A 144 2.38 19.86 -16.98
C GLU A 144 2.52 21.34 -16.59
N GLU A 145 2.52 21.64 -15.29
CA GLU A 145 2.68 23.00 -14.78
C GLU A 145 4.08 23.56 -15.04
N LYS A 146 5.14 22.76 -14.87
CA LYS A 146 6.50 23.12 -15.33
C LYS A 146 6.53 23.40 -16.83
N ARG A 147 5.81 22.60 -17.63
CA ARG A 147 5.73 22.81 -19.09
C ARG A 147 5.03 24.12 -19.44
N ARG A 148 3.95 24.48 -18.71
CA ARG A 148 3.27 25.76 -18.87
C ARG A 148 4.17 26.93 -18.50
N GLN A 149 4.84 26.87 -17.34
CA GLN A 149 5.78 27.91 -16.92
C GLN A 149 6.96 28.07 -17.89
N ALA A 150 7.50 26.97 -18.42
CA ALA A 150 8.56 27.04 -19.43
C ALA A 150 8.08 27.71 -20.73
N LYS A 151 6.84 27.41 -21.15
CA LYS A 151 6.23 28.06 -22.32
C LYS A 151 5.99 29.56 -22.08
N GLU A 152 5.45 29.93 -20.93
CA GLU A 152 5.23 31.33 -20.55
C GLU A 152 6.54 32.13 -20.51
N ARG A 153 7.63 31.53 -20.00
CA ARG A 153 8.96 32.15 -20.03
C ARG A 153 9.48 32.34 -21.46
N ALA A 154 9.33 31.33 -22.31
CA ALA A 154 9.73 31.42 -23.72
C ALA A 154 8.93 32.50 -24.47
N ASP A 155 7.62 32.57 -24.27
CA ASP A 155 6.75 33.58 -24.87
C ASP A 155 7.11 35.00 -24.36
N ALA A 156 7.42 35.15 -23.07
CA ALA A 156 7.85 36.41 -22.48
C ALA A 156 9.24 36.86 -22.98
N GLU A 157 10.18 35.94 -23.19
CA GLU A 157 11.50 36.24 -23.78
C GLU A 157 11.39 36.60 -25.26
N ALA A 158 10.56 35.91 -26.02
CA ALA A 158 10.27 36.25 -27.42
C ALA A 158 9.65 37.65 -27.54
N ALA A 159 8.70 38.00 -26.66
CA ALA A 159 8.12 39.34 -26.62
C ALA A 159 9.15 40.43 -26.28
N LYS A 160 10.08 40.16 -25.35
CA LYS A 160 11.19 41.08 -25.05
C LYS A 160 12.13 41.26 -26.24
N GLN A 161 12.48 40.18 -26.93
CA GLN A 161 13.33 40.25 -28.13
C GLN A 161 12.65 41.03 -29.26
N ALA A 162 11.35 40.83 -29.48
CA ALA A 162 10.57 41.59 -30.45
C ALA A 162 10.55 43.09 -30.13
N ALA A 163 10.36 43.47 -28.87
CA ALA A 163 10.40 44.86 -28.43
C ALA A 163 11.79 45.50 -28.63
N VAL A 164 12.87 44.75 -28.36
CA VAL A 164 14.25 45.23 -28.60
C VAL A 164 14.53 45.40 -30.10
N ALA A 165 14.04 44.49 -30.94
CA ALA A 165 14.15 44.60 -32.39
C ALA A 165 13.40 45.82 -32.94
N GLU A 166 12.18 46.09 -32.46
CA GLU A 166 11.41 47.28 -32.86
C GLU A 166 12.11 48.57 -32.43
N VAL A 167 12.73 48.60 -31.25
CA VAL A 167 13.52 49.76 -30.79
C VAL A 167 14.75 49.95 -31.69
N MET A 168 15.51 48.89 -31.98
CA MET A 168 16.66 48.94 -32.88
C MET A 168 16.26 49.44 -34.28
N GLU A 169 15.16 48.96 -34.84
CA GLU A 169 14.64 49.43 -36.13
C GLU A 169 14.33 50.94 -36.10
N LYS A 170 13.63 51.42 -35.07
CA LYS A 170 13.33 52.85 -34.90
C LYS A 170 14.58 53.72 -34.71
N PHE A 171 15.65 53.18 -34.11
CA PHE A 171 16.94 53.87 -34.00
C PHE A 171 17.73 53.86 -35.32
N SER A 172 17.71 52.76 -36.08
CA SER A 172 18.35 52.69 -37.40
C SER A 172 17.70 53.62 -38.42
N VAL A 173 16.37 53.76 -38.40
CA VAL A 173 15.65 54.73 -39.26
C VAL A 173 16.01 56.18 -38.90
N LYS A 174 16.12 56.51 -37.61
CA LYS A 174 16.57 57.85 -37.17
C LYS A 174 18.03 58.15 -37.53
N GLN A 175 18.91 57.15 -37.53
CA GLN A 175 20.30 57.31 -38.00
C GLN A 175 20.38 57.44 -39.53
N ALA A 176 19.50 56.76 -40.28
CA ALA A 176 19.40 56.94 -41.73
C ALA A 176 18.88 58.34 -42.09
N ASP A 177 17.92 58.88 -41.34
CA ASP A 177 17.44 60.26 -41.52
C ASP A 177 18.48 61.32 -41.11
N GLN A 178 19.35 61.03 -40.14
CA GLN A 178 20.48 61.90 -39.79
C GLN A 178 21.66 61.82 -40.77
N ASN A 179 21.91 60.65 -41.38
CA ASN A 179 22.94 60.49 -42.41
C ASN A 179 22.46 60.82 -43.83
N ALA A 180 21.16 60.99 -44.06
CA ALA A 180 20.63 61.48 -45.33
C ALA A 180 20.87 62.99 -45.57
N SER A 181 21.44 63.71 -44.59
CA SER A 181 21.87 65.11 -44.72
C SER A 181 23.33 65.26 -45.18
N SER A 182 24.09 64.18 -45.39
CA SER A 182 25.50 64.28 -45.76
C SER A 182 25.86 63.28 -46.85
N ASP A 183 26.11 63.84 -48.03
CA ASP A 183 26.96 63.34 -49.10
C ASP A 183 26.52 62.11 -49.94
N SER A 184 26.06 62.48 -51.13
CA SER A 184 26.23 61.76 -52.38
C SER A 184 27.69 61.37 -52.67
N LYS A 185 27.98 60.08 -52.91
CA LYS A 185 28.74 59.56 -54.07
C LYS A 185 29.11 58.06 -53.99
N ALA A 186 29.00 57.43 -55.18
CA ALA A 186 29.73 56.24 -55.69
C ALA A 186 29.51 54.89 -54.97
N ALA A 187 28.80 53.93 -55.56
CA ALA A 187 29.18 53.03 -56.66
C ALA A 187 30.20 51.93 -56.28
N GLY A 188 29.83 50.66 -56.51
CA GLY A 188 30.79 49.61 -56.89
C GLY A 188 30.89 48.35 -56.02
N ALA A 189 30.17 47.31 -56.43
CA ALA A 189 30.51 45.87 -56.47
C ALA A 189 31.49 45.24 -55.45
N SER A 190 31.06 44.12 -54.83
CA SER A 190 31.56 42.75 -55.08
C SER A 190 30.96 41.72 -54.10
N ALA A 191 30.43 40.61 -54.63
CA ALA A 191 30.23 39.32 -53.94
C ALA A 191 31.59 38.54 -53.93
N PRO A 192 31.75 37.25 -53.50
CA PRO A 192 30.79 36.22 -53.06
C PRO A 192 31.30 35.24 -51.94
N GLY A 193 30.52 34.19 -51.61
CA GLY A 193 30.99 32.95 -50.93
C GLY A 193 29.94 32.36 -49.98
N LYS A 194 29.20 31.27 -50.23
CA LYS A 194 29.42 29.90 -50.75
C LYS A 194 29.80 28.87 -49.66
N GLY A 195 28.86 27.96 -49.39
CA GLY A 195 29.08 26.61 -48.85
C GLY A 195 28.13 26.26 -47.70
N ALA A 196 27.65 25.03 -47.48
CA ALA A 196 27.48 23.79 -48.24
C ALA A 196 26.90 22.76 -47.22
N GLY A 197 26.07 21.81 -47.69
CA GLY A 197 25.77 20.54 -47.00
C GLY A 197 24.49 20.53 -46.15
N ASN A 198 23.35 19.97 -46.56
CA ASN A 198 23.03 18.58 -46.94
C ASN A 198 23.20 17.57 -45.79
N SER A 199 22.10 17.04 -45.24
CA SER A 199 21.67 15.64 -45.46
C SER A 199 20.68 15.16 -44.38
N ASN A 200 19.65 14.49 -44.88
CA ASN A 200 18.75 13.59 -44.17
C ASN A 200 19.46 12.68 -43.17
N THR A 201 18.81 12.36 -42.05
CA THR A 201 18.62 10.94 -41.71
C THR A 201 17.49 10.71 -40.71
N LYS A 202 16.59 9.81 -41.12
CA LYS A 202 15.68 9.05 -40.26
C LYS A 202 16.48 8.38 -39.15
N GLN A 203 15.96 8.39 -37.94
CA GLN A 203 16.30 7.35 -36.97
C GLN A 203 15.04 6.96 -36.19
N GLY A 204 14.47 5.84 -36.59
CA GLY A 204 13.65 5.02 -35.70
C GLY A 204 14.55 4.25 -34.73
N ARG A 205 14.00 3.92 -33.56
CA ARG A 205 14.38 2.83 -32.65
C ARG A 205 13.18 2.68 -31.71
N ASN A 206 12.31 1.72 -31.99
CA ASN A 206 12.35 0.32 -31.55
C ASN A 206 11.96 0.15 -30.08
N ALA A 207 10.78 -0.46 -29.94
CA ALA A 207 10.30 -1.16 -28.77
C ALA A 207 11.15 -2.41 -28.45
N ALA A 208 10.86 -3.00 -27.28
CA ALA A 208 11.32 -4.28 -26.73
C ALA A 208 12.77 -4.29 -26.23
N ASP A 209 13.16 -4.92 -25.14
CA ASP A 209 12.51 -5.69 -24.07
C ASP A 209 13.60 -5.96 -23.02
N GLY A 210 13.22 -6.34 -21.80
CA GLY A 210 14.11 -7.18 -20.98
C GLY A 210 14.39 -6.73 -19.55
N SER A 211 13.39 -6.77 -18.67
CA SER A 211 13.47 -7.65 -17.49
C SER A 211 12.06 -7.96 -17.03
N GLY A 212 11.42 -8.86 -17.78
CA GLY A 212 10.21 -9.53 -17.33
C GLY A 212 10.56 -10.46 -16.18
N ILE A 213 10.48 -9.95 -14.95
CA ILE A 213 10.15 -10.80 -13.81
C ILE A 213 8.64 -10.74 -13.74
N SER A 214 8.01 -11.83 -14.18
CA SER A 214 6.56 -12.02 -14.12
C SER A 214 6.05 -11.71 -12.72
N LEU A 215 4.99 -10.90 -12.62
CA LEU A 215 4.32 -10.50 -11.38
C LEU A 215 3.90 -11.71 -10.52
N SER A 216 3.74 -12.89 -11.14
CA SER A 216 3.49 -14.16 -10.47
C SER A 216 4.67 -14.68 -9.64
N SER A 217 5.92 -14.29 -9.93
CA SER A 217 7.10 -14.75 -9.19
C SER A 217 7.39 -13.93 -7.92
N ARG A 218 6.86 -12.70 -7.81
CA ARG A 218 7.02 -11.86 -6.60
C ARG A 218 6.01 -12.22 -5.51
N ALA A 219 4.83 -12.69 -5.89
CA ALA A 219 3.82 -13.17 -4.93
C ALA A 219 4.28 -14.45 -4.20
N SER A 220 4.95 -15.37 -4.90
CA SER A 220 5.44 -16.63 -4.30
C SER A 220 6.61 -16.46 -3.31
N LEU A 221 7.39 -15.39 -3.44
CA LEU A 221 8.49 -15.06 -2.52
C LEU A 221 7.99 -14.39 -1.22
N LEU A 222 6.88 -13.65 -1.29
CA LEU A 222 6.24 -13.08 -0.10
C LEU A 222 5.41 -14.11 0.65
N LEU A 223 4.83 -15.10 -0.06
CA LEU A 223 4.09 -16.19 0.57
C LEU A 223 5.02 -17.13 1.37
N THR A 224 6.24 -17.41 0.87
CA THR A 224 7.20 -18.27 1.58
C THR A 224 7.83 -17.60 2.80
N ALA A 225 8.01 -16.28 2.79
CA ALA A 225 8.46 -15.52 3.96
C ALA A 225 7.42 -15.51 5.10
N ALA A 226 6.12 -15.49 4.77
CA ALA A 226 5.04 -15.53 5.76
C ALA A 226 4.90 -16.92 6.42
N VAL A 227 5.09 -18.00 5.66
CA VAL A 227 5.01 -19.38 6.21
C VAL A 227 6.24 -19.72 7.07
N ALA A 228 7.42 -19.17 6.75
CA ALA A 228 8.63 -19.38 7.56
C ALA A 228 8.57 -18.70 8.95
N PHE A 229 7.88 -17.55 9.06
CA PHE A 229 7.68 -16.88 10.36
C PHE A 229 6.70 -17.61 11.27
N ILE A 230 5.69 -18.28 10.70
CA ILE A 230 4.72 -19.07 11.46
C ILE A 230 5.32 -20.43 11.86
N GLY A 231 6.11 -21.06 10.99
CA GLY A 231 6.78 -22.33 11.30
C GLY A 231 7.92 -22.25 12.31
N CYS A 232 8.59 -21.09 12.43
CA CYS A 232 9.71 -20.91 13.38
C CYS A 232 9.23 -20.63 14.81
N PHE A 233 7.98 -20.15 14.99
CA PHE A 233 7.39 -19.92 16.30
C PHE A 233 6.81 -21.17 16.97
N CYS A 234 6.65 -22.28 16.23
CA CYS A 234 6.15 -23.55 16.77
C CYS A 234 7.26 -24.55 17.14
N LEU A 235 8.54 -24.19 16.99
CA LEU A 235 9.71 -25.06 17.24
C LEU A 235 10.77 -24.47 18.17
N CYS A 236 10.47 -23.36 18.87
CA CYS A 236 11.26 -22.85 19.99
C CYS A 236 10.40 -22.88 21.25
#